data_AF-A0A1F7RVT3-F1
#
_entry.id   AF-A0A1F7RVT3-F1
#
_cell.length_a   1.000
_cell.length_b   1.000
_cell.length_c   1.000
_cell.angle_alpha   90.00
_cell.angle_beta   90.00
_cell.angle_gamma   90.00
#
_symmetry.space_group_name_H-M   'P 1'
#
loop_
_entity.id
_entity.type
_entity.pdbx_description
1 polymer ?
#
loop_
_entity_poly.entity_id
_entity_poly.type
_entity_poly.pdbx_seq_one_letter_code
_entity_poly.pdbx_strand_id
1 'polypeptide(L)'
;MIDLQRKLYEEDKPYRAFDVYNLGRYERQWWQKERLKGADEEHRRVVLEFYKAEVLQSPPSLLIHGRKGSALCHVDSIDGLFTRDELKAVAKAAKETGTKELHCLAWEFEMDLRLVCL
;
A
#
# COMPACT_ATOMS: atom_id res chain seq x y z
N MET A 1 3.19 -3.40 -27.57
CA MET A 1 4.34 -4.34 -27.55
C MET A 1 3.93 -5.73 -28.07
N ILE A 2 2.78 -6.26 -27.63
CA ILE A 2 2.20 -7.52 -28.13
C ILE A 2 1.85 -7.46 -29.63
N ASP A 3 1.27 -6.35 -30.10
CA ASP A 3 0.88 -6.24 -31.52
C ASP A 3 2.08 -6.21 -32.48
N LEU A 4 3.22 -5.68 -32.02
CA LEU A 4 4.47 -5.68 -32.78
C LEU A 4 5.01 -7.11 -32.95
N GLN A 5 4.98 -7.93 -31.89
CA GLN A 5 5.41 -9.33 -31.97
C GLN A 5 4.47 -10.16 -32.86
N ARG A 6 3.15 -9.94 -32.78
CA ARG A 6 2.19 -10.61 -33.66
C ARG A 6 2.48 -10.32 -35.13
N LYS A 7 2.72 -9.06 -35.47
CA LYS A 7 3.09 -8.66 -36.82
C LYS A 7 4.43 -9.27 -37.27
N LEU A 8 5.45 -9.27 -36.41
CA LEU A 8 6.74 -9.89 -36.74
C LEU A 8 6.63 -11.41 -36.92
N TYR A 9 5.76 -12.08 -36.14
CA TYR A 9 5.45 -13.50 -36.30
C TYR A 9 4.74 -13.80 -37.62
N GLU A 10 3.74 -13.00 -37.99
CA GLU A 10 3.04 -13.11 -39.29
C GLU A 10 3.97 -12.86 -40.50
N GLU A 11 4.96 -11.99 -40.33
CA GLU A 11 5.96 -11.65 -41.35
C GLU A 11 7.20 -12.58 -41.33
N ASP A 12 7.21 -13.65 -40.51
CA ASP A 12 8.31 -14.60 -40.32
C ASP A 12 9.66 -13.92 -39.98
N LYS A 13 9.60 -12.86 -39.16
CA LYS A 13 10.76 -12.08 -38.72
C LYS A 13 11.12 -12.41 -37.27
N PRO A 14 12.42 -12.39 -36.91
CA PRO A 14 12.85 -12.65 -35.55
C PRO A 14 12.30 -11.59 -34.57
N TYR A 15 11.80 -12.06 -33.43
CA TYR A 15 11.33 -11.22 -32.32
C TYR A 15 11.75 -11.82 -30.97
N ARG A 16 11.87 -10.96 -29.95
CA ARG A 16 12.14 -11.42 -28.58
C ARG A 16 10.83 -11.84 -27.94
N ALA A 17 10.61 -13.13 -27.74
CA ALA A 17 9.46 -13.65 -26.99
C ALA A 17 9.57 -13.34 -25.49
N PHE A 18 8.42 -13.26 -24.83
CA PHE A 18 8.33 -13.24 -23.37
C PHE A 18 7.07 -14.00 -22.95
N ASP A 19 7.12 -14.59 -21.77
CA ASP A 19 5.98 -15.28 -21.17
C ASP A 19 5.27 -14.34 -20.19
N VAL A 20 3.94 -14.38 -20.19
CA VAL A 20 3.12 -13.68 -19.20
C VAL A 20 2.58 -14.71 -18.22
N TYR A 21 3.07 -14.66 -16.98
CA TYR A 21 2.56 -15.47 -15.89
C TYR A 21 1.64 -14.63 -15.00
N ASN A 22 0.44 -15.13 -14.74
CA ASN A 22 -0.43 -14.59 -13.69
C ASN A 22 -0.05 -15.25 -12.36
N LEU A 23 0.45 -14.46 -11.41
CA LEU A 23 0.75 -14.95 -10.07
C LEU A 23 -0.54 -15.13 -9.28
N GLY A 24 -0.78 -16.36 -8.83
CA GLY A 24 -1.90 -16.67 -7.94
C GLY A 24 -1.78 -15.93 -6.60
N ARG A 25 -2.89 -15.83 -5.87
CA ARG A 25 -2.94 -15.15 -4.55
C ARG A 25 -1.88 -15.71 -3.58
N TYR A 26 -1.70 -17.04 -3.56
CA TYR A 26 -0.73 -17.71 -2.69
C TYR A 26 0.72 -17.44 -3.09
N GLU A 27 1.03 -17.45 -4.39
CA GLU A 27 2.37 -17.15 -4.89
C GLU A 27 2.75 -15.70 -4.60
N ARG A 28 1.79 -14.75 -4.76
CA ARG A 28 2.01 -13.35 -4.36
C ARG A 28 2.31 -13.24 -2.87
N GLN A 29 1.51 -13.85 -2.00
CA GLN A 29 1.77 -13.83 -0.55
C GLN A 29 3.13 -14.45 -0.20
N TRP A 30 3.52 -15.52 -0.87
CA TRP A 30 4.82 -16.17 -0.64
C TRP A 30 5.98 -15.27 -1.09
N TRP A 31 5.90 -14.71 -2.31
CA TRP A 31 6.89 -13.77 -2.83
C TRP A 31 6.99 -12.51 -1.97
N GLN A 32 5.84 -11.99 -1.53
CA GLN A 32 5.76 -10.89 -0.59
C GLN A 32 6.49 -11.25 0.71
N LYS A 33 6.13 -12.36 1.36
CA LYS A 33 6.72 -12.74 2.65
C LYS A 33 8.22 -13.04 2.57
N GLU A 34 8.68 -13.60 1.46
CA GLU A 34 10.09 -13.99 1.29
C GLU A 34 10.98 -12.83 0.84
N ARG A 35 10.47 -11.92 0.00
CA ARG A 35 11.24 -10.76 -0.52
C ARG A 35 11.02 -9.43 0.19
N LEU A 36 9.89 -9.22 0.87
CA LEU A 36 9.57 -7.95 1.52
C LEU A 36 10.21 -7.78 2.91
N LYS A 37 11.27 -8.53 3.25
CA LYS A 37 12.00 -8.31 4.51
C LYS A 37 12.54 -6.86 4.53
N GLY A 38 11.84 -5.97 5.23
CA GLY A 38 12.14 -4.53 5.30
C GLY A 38 11.44 -3.66 4.25
N ALA A 39 10.71 -4.24 3.28
CA ALA A 39 10.03 -3.44 2.26
C ALA A 39 8.81 -2.68 2.80
N ASP A 40 8.27 -3.09 3.94
CA ASP A 40 7.16 -2.40 4.60
C ASP A 40 7.60 -1.02 5.13
N GLU A 41 8.81 -0.90 5.66
CA GLU A 41 9.39 0.38 6.08
C GLU A 41 9.68 1.29 4.87
N GLU A 42 10.27 0.72 3.81
CA GLU A 42 10.52 1.44 2.56
C GLU A 42 9.21 1.92 1.93
N HIS A 43 8.19 1.07 1.88
CA HIS A 43 6.86 1.40 1.39
C HIS A 43 6.26 2.59 2.15
N ARG A 44 6.25 2.53 3.49
CA ARG A 44 5.75 3.62 4.33
C ARG A 44 6.49 4.92 4.06
N ARG A 45 7.82 4.87 3.97
CA ARG A 45 8.66 6.04 3.67
C ARG A 45 8.27 6.65 2.33
N VAL A 46 8.23 5.85 1.27
CA VAL A 46 7.91 6.29 -0.09
C VAL A 46 6.50 6.90 -0.15
N VAL A 47 5.50 6.23 0.42
CA VAL A 47 4.12 6.74 0.44
C VAL A 47 4.03 8.08 1.17
N LEU A 48 4.67 8.22 2.33
CA LEU A 48 4.67 9.47 3.09
C LEU A 48 5.39 10.59 2.33
N GLU A 49 6.51 10.30 1.67
CA GLU A 49 7.26 11.26 0.86
C GLU A 49 6.41 11.79 -0.30
N PHE A 50 5.76 10.90 -1.06
CA PHE A 50 4.82 11.30 -2.13
C PHE A 50 3.63 12.09 -1.59
N TYR A 51 3.14 11.71 -0.40
CA TYR A 51 2.05 12.42 0.27
C TYR A 51 2.48 13.76 0.88
N LYS A 52 3.79 14.07 0.88
CA LYS A 52 4.39 15.24 1.53
C LYS A 52 4.12 15.28 3.03
N ALA A 53 4.23 14.14 3.68
CA ALA A 53 4.18 13.99 5.13
C ALA A 53 5.57 13.67 5.69
N GLU A 54 5.82 14.12 6.91
CA GLU A 54 7.03 13.79 7.67
C GLU A 54 6.93 12.34 8.17
N VAL A 55 8.03 11.58 8.08
CA VAL A 55 8.14 10.25 8.71
C VAL A 55 8.50 10.44 10.18
N LEU A 56 7.70 9.86 11.08
CA LEU A 56 7.94 10.00 12.52
C LEU A 56 9.05 9.04 12.97
N GLN A 57 10.13 9.59 13.53
CA GLN A 57 11.23 8.77 14.09
C GLN A 57 10.87 8.11 15.42
N SER A 58 9.95 8.71 16.18
CA SER A 58 9.46 8.18 17.46
C SER A 58 7.94 8.23 17.46
N PRO A 59 7.29 7.29 16.74
CA PRO A 59 5.85 7.32 16.61
C PRO A 59 5.17 6.99 17.94
N PRO A 60 4.00 7.58 18.22
CA PRO A 60 3.24 7.35 19.46
C PRO A 60 2.66 5.92 19.55
N SER A 61 2.57 5.22 18.42
CA SER A 61 2.09 3.85 18.30
C SER A 61 2.68 3.23 17.04
N LEU A 62 2.79 1.90 17.01
CA LEU A 62 3.20 1.15 15.81
C LEU A 62 2.26 1.34 14.62
N LEU A 63 1.05 1.86 14.84
CA LEU A 63 0.06 2.15 13.81
C LEU A 63 0.19 3.56 13.22
N ILE A 64 1.04 4.42 13.78
CA ILE A 64 1.19 5.81 13.32
C ILE A 64 2.57 5.95 12.71
N HIS A 65 2.64 6.35 11.44
CA HIS A 65 3.88 6.30 10.67
C HIS A 65 4.40 7.69 10.31
N GLY A 66 3.51 8.67 10.17
CA GLY A 66 3.89 10.01 9.73
C GLY A 66 3.01 11.12 10.27
N ARG A 67 3.31 12.34 9.83
CA ARG A 67 2.58 13.55 10.20
C ARG A 67 2.51 14.53 9.03
N LYS A 68 1.34 15.13 8.82
CA LYS A 68 1.14 16.21 7.84
C LYS A 68 0.47 17.40 8.51
N GLY A 69 1.27 18.42 8.85
CA GLY A 69 0.79 19.55 9.63
C GLY A 69 0.34 19.12 11.03
N SER A 70 -0.95 19.28 11.34
CA SER A 70 -1.55 18.79 12.60
C SER A 70 -2.09 17.36 12.52
N ALA A 71 -2.20 16.78 11.32
CA ALA A 71 -2.74 15.45 11.14
C ALA A 71 -1.68 14.37 11.35
N LEU A 72 -2.06 13.29 12.03
CA LEU A 72 -1.27 12.05 12.04
C LEU A 72 -1.57 11.23 10.78
N CYS A 73 -0.59 10.46 10.33
CA CYS A 73 -0.70 9.62 9.14
C CYS A 73 -0.47 8.14 9.48
N HIS A 74 -1.38 7.30 9.03
CA HIS A 74 -1.23 5.86 8.95
C HIS A 74 -1.04 5.47 7.47
N VAL A 75 -0.20 4.47 7.23
CA VAL A 75 0.03 3.89 5.91
C VAL A 75 -0.20 2.40 6.04
N ASP A 76 -1.18 1.88 5.30
CA ASP A 76 -1.54 0.47 5.33
C ASP A 76 -0.45 -0.41 4.68
N SER A 77 -0.55 -1.71 4.88
CA SER A 77 0.35 -2.72 4.33
C SER A 77 0.33 -2.79 2.79
N ILE A 78 1.43 -3.29 2.22
CA ILE A 78 1.57 -3.52 0.77
C ILE A 78 0.52 -4.53 0.31
N ASP A 79 -0.29 -4.14 -0.68
CA ASP A 79 -1.41 -4.93 -1.23
C ASP A 79 -2.48 -5.34 -0.18
N GLY A 80 -2.54 -4.62 0.95
CA GLY A 80 -3.56 -4.76 1.97
C GLY A 80 -4.94 -4.25 1.53
N LEU A 81 -5.99 -4.81 2.12
CA LEU A 81 -7.34 -4.24 2.07
C LEU A 81 -7.58 -3.56 3.41
N PHE A 82 -7.59 -2.23 3.44
CA PHE A 82 -7.76 -1.49 4.68
C PHE A 82 -9.19 -1.64 5.23
N THR A 83 -9.31 -2.32 6.35
CA THR A 83 -10.58 -2.73 6.95
C THR A 83 -11.11 -1.75 7.99
N ARG A 84 -12.39 -1.91 8.35
CA ARG A 84 -13.03 -1.18 9.44
C ARG A 84 -12.38 -1.43 10.79
N ASP A 85 -11.91 -2.64 11.04
CA ASP A 85 -11.28 -2.96 12.32
C ASP A 85 -9.89 -2.34 12.42
N GLU A 86 -9.14 -2.29 11.32
CA GLU A 86 -7.89 -1.51 11.25
C GLU A 86 -8.16 -0.02 11.46
N LEU A 87 -9.16 0.55 10.77
CA LEU A 87 -9.54 1.95 10.96
C LEU A 87 -9.86 2.26 12.43
N LYS A 88 -10.62 1.41 13.13
CA LYS A 88 -10.92 1.58 14.56
C LYS A 88 -9.66 1.54 15.41
N ALA A 89 -8.74 0.61 15.13
CA ALA A 89 -7.49 0.49 15.86
C ALA A 89 -6.60 1.74 15.69
N VAL A 90 -6.46 2.21 14.44
CA VAL A 90 -5.67 3.41 14.12
C VAL A 90 -6.33 4.66 14.72
N ALA A 91 -7.65 4.79 14.62
CA ALA A 91 -8.38 5.92 15.19
C ALA A 91 -8.25 5.96 16.72
N LYS A 92 -8.27 4.81 17.39
CA LYS A 92 -8.01 4.71 18.83
C LYS A 92 -6.59 5.16 19.17
N ALA A 93 -5.59 4.67 18.45
CA ALA A 93 -4.20 5.06 18.64
C ALA A 93 -3.98 6.57 18.43
N ALA A 94 -4.59 7.15 17.39
CA ALA A 94 -4.54 8.59 17.14
C ALA A 94 -5.23 9.39 18.26
N LYS A 95 -6.40 8.92 18.74
CA LYS A 95 -7.16 9.59 19.82
C LYS A 95 -6.38 9.66 21.12
N GLU A 96 -5.62 8.62 21.46
CA GLU A 96 -4.77 8.57 22.67
C GLU A 96 -3.68 9.66 22.67
N THR A 97 -3.32 10.21 21.50
CA THR A 97 -2.38 11.33 21.36
C THR A 97 -3.02 12.72 21.50
N GLY A 98 -4.36 12.79 21.54
CA GLY A 98 -5.10 14.05 21.50
C GLY A 98 -5.19 14.71 20.11
N THR A 99 -4.70 14.03 19.06
CA THR A 99 -4.79 14.51 17.68
C THR A 99 -6.25 14.53 17.21
N LYS A 100 -6.63 15.59 16.47
CA LYS A 100 -7.99 15.80 15.96
C LYS A 100 -8.22 15.33 14.52
N GLU A 101 -7.13 15.02 13.82
CA GLU A 101 -7.16 14.66 12.40
C GLU A 101 -6.22 13.49 12.13
N LEU A 102 -6.72 12.48 11.43
CA LEU A 102 -5.99 11.28 11.06
C LEU A 102 -6.18 11.05 9.56
N HIS A 103 -5.07 10.87 8.84
CA HIS A 103 -5.07 10.47 7.44
C HIS A 103 -4.66 9.00 7.34
N CYS A 104 -5.53 8.15 6.79
CA CYS A 104 -5.22 6.76 6.48
C CYS A 104 -4.92 6.64 4.99
N LEU A 105 -3.69 6.24 4.65
CA LEU A 105 -3.22 6.06 3.28
C LEU A 105 -3.18 4.56 2.98
N ALA A 106 -4.03 4.09 2.07
CA ALA A 106 -4.12 2.69 1.68
C ALA A 106 -4.35 2.57 0.17
N TRP A 107 -4.01 1.40 -0.38
CA TRP A 107 -4.24 1.10 -1.79
C TRP A 107 -5.71 0.71 -2.03
N GLU A 108 -6.24 -0.20 -1.21
CA GLU A 108 -7.64 -0.63 -1.25
C GLU A 108 -8.31 -0.37 0.10
N PHE A 109 -9.62 -0.11 0.05
CA PHE A 109 -10.46 0.08 1.24
C PHE A 109 -11.61 -0.92 1.23
N GLU A 110 -11.97 -1.43 2.41
CA GLU A 110 -13.19 -2.22 2.57
C GLU A 110 -14.41 -1.47 2.01
N MET A 111 -15.27 -2.18 1.27
CA MET A 111 -16.49 -1.60 0.75
C MET A 111 -17.35 -1.04 1.89
N ASP A 112 -18.07 0.05 1.61
CA ASP A 112 -18.97 0.69 2.56
C ASP A 112 -18.32 1.25 3.84
N LEU A 113 -16.98 1.32 3.89
CA LEU A 113 -16.25 1.89 5.04
C LEU A 113 -16.76 3.30 5.40
N ARG A 114 -17.06 4.11 4.38
CA ARG A 114 -17.59 5.48 4.51
C ARG A 114 -19.08 5.58 4.85
N LEU A 115 -19.86 4.51 4.70
CA LEU A 115 -21.32 4.55 4.81
C LEU A 115 -21.81 4.43 6.25
N VAL A 116 -20.98 3.90 7.14
CA VAL A 116 -21.30 3.74 8.56
C VAL A 116 -20.17 4.36 9.36
N CYS A 117 -20.32 5.63 9.71
CA CYS A 117 -19.49 6.29 10.72
C CYS A 117 -20.11 6.03 12.09
N LEU A 118 -19.33 5.45 13.02
CA LEU A 118 -19.67 5.39 14.44
C LEU A 118 -18.99 6.55 15.17
#